data_AF-C4Y2J2-F1
#
_entry.id   AF-C4Y2J2-F1
#
_cell.length_a   1.000
_cell.length_b   1.000
_cell.length_c   1.000
_cell.angle_alpha   90.00
_cell.angle_beta   90.00
_cell.angle_gamma   90.00
#
_symmetry.space_group_name_H-M   'P 1'
#
loop_
_entity.id
_entity.type
_entity.pdbx_description
1 polymer ?
#
loop_
_entity_poly.entity_id
_entity_poly.type
_entity_poly.pdbx_seq_one_letter_code
_entity_poly.pdbx_strand_id
1 'polypeptide(L)'
;MLRRFARALQVPPSHFSNPSSFPPPYGQKKPSETQDVPLEPSDSEYSQEHQPSTRSLRDLSSVIAMFTLAYLAVDNYSNRVKLEKLNAETTAINLKTIQLQQQNFLNARKQQDLQMLNERLEISKRCFKMALHIALLRKQLADMGVEPAEISQVISEFEKHVKINNSVQNLTGSAMWLEDSSPLNKYLPNYREYDKNP
;
A
#
# COMPACT_ATOMS: atom_id res chain seq x y z
N MET A 1 8.91 39.07 -29.48
CA MET A 1 8.44 37.83 -30.13
C MET A 1 8.18 36.77 -29.05
N LEU A 2 6.93 36.53 -28.67
CA LEU A 2 6.55 35.49 -27.71
C LEU A 2 5.55 34.56 -28.40
N ARG A 3 6.00 33.36 -28.75
CA ARG A 3 5.18 32.30 -29.36
C ARG A 3 4.26 31.70 -28.28
N ARG A 4 2.94 31.88 -28.44
CA ARG A 4 1.93 31.20 -27.62
C ARG A 4 1.80 29.75 -28.10
N PHE A 5 2.07 28.80 -27.21
CA PHE A 5 1.72 27.40 -27.43
C PHE A 5 0.22 27.23 -27.14
N ALA A 6 -0.56 26.88 -28.16
CA ALA A 6 -1.93 26.43 -27.99
C ALA A 6 -1.90 25.01 -27.41
N ARG A 7 -2.16 24.90 -26.10
CA ARG A 7 -2.37 23.62 -25.42
C ARG A 7 -3.77 23.15 -25.81
N ALA A 8 -3.86 22.02 -26.51
CA ALA A 8 -5.13 21.35 -26.75
C ALA A 8 -5.80 21.11 -25.39
N LEU A 9 -6.94 21.76 -25.17
CA LEU A 9 -7.80 21.52 -24.02
C LEU A 9 -8.37 20.10 -24.16
N GLN A 10 -7.68 19.11 -23.60
CA GLN A 10 -8.31 17.86 -23.22
C GLN A 10 -9.38 18.22 -22.18
N VAL A 11 -10.63 18.31 -22.64
CA VAL A 11 -11.78 18.40 -21.74
C VAL A 11 -11.77 17.12 -20.90
N PRO A 12 -11.68 17.20 -19.57
CA PRO A 12 -11.66 16.02 -18.73
C PRO A 12 -12.98 15.24 -18.91
N PRO A 13 -12.95 13.90 -18.75
CA PRO A 13 -14.17 13.09 -18.81
C PRO A 13 -15.24 13.66 -17.89
N SER A 14 -16.47 13.78 -18.41
CA SER A 14 -17.62 14.46 -17.77
C SER A 14 -17.98 13.94 -16.38
N HIS A 15 -17.48 12.77 -15.99
CA HIS A 15 -17.63 12.17 -14.65
C HIS A 15 -17.02 13.00 -13.53
N PHE A 16 -16.00 13.82 -13.79
CA PHE A 16 -15.36 14.65 -12.76
C PHE A 16 -16.09 15.97 -12.50
N SER A 17 -16.98 16.38 -13.41
CA SER A 17 -17.65 17.68 -13.36
C SER A 17 -19.04 17.62 -12.72
N ASN A 18 -19.61 16.43 -12.54
CA ASN A 18 -20.99 16.26 -12.08
C ASN A 18 -21.05 15.28 -10.89
N PRO A 19 -21.30 15.75 -9.65
CA PRO A 19 -21.28 14.92 -8.44
C PRO A 19 -22.40 13.87 -8.40
N SER A 20 -23.37 13.94 -9.32
CA SER A 20 -24.46 12.98 -9.48
C SER A 20 -24.18 11.90 -10.54
N SER A 21 -23.06 11.95 -11.27
CA SER A 21 -22.70 10.92 -12.27
C SER A 21 -21.61 9.98 -11.75
N PHE A 22 -22.00 8.92 -11.05
CA PHE A 22 -21.08 7.86 -10.65
C PHE A 22 -20.87 6.86 -11.81
N PRO A 23 -19.65 6.37 -12.04
CA PRO A 23 -19.41 5.31 -13.01
C PRO A 23 -20.10 4.01 -12.53
N PRO A 24 -20.71 3.24 -13.45
CA PRO A 24 -21.39 1.99 -13.08
C PRO A 24 -20.38 0.94 -12.59
N PRO A 25 -20.79 0.04 -11.66
CA PRO A 25 -19.95 -1.03 -11.16
C PRO A 25 -19.58 -2.02 -12.27
N TYR A 26 -18.38 -2.61 -12.13
CA TYR A 26 -17.80 -3.49 -13.15
C TYR A 26 -18.73 -4.68 -13.44
N GLY A 27 -19.19 -4.81 -14.69
CA GLY A 27 -20.06 -5.91 -15.15
C GLY A 27 -21.48 -5.51 -15.57
N GLN A 28 -21.92 -4.25 -15.38
CA GLN A 28 -23.21 -3.79 -15.89
C GLN A 28 -23.08 -3.13 -17.28
N LYS A 29 -23.76 -3.69 -18.30
CA LYS A 29 -23.99 -3.02 -19.58
C LYS A 29 -25.03 -1.91 -19.38
N LYS A 30 -24.70 -0.67 -19.73
CA LYS A 30 -25.68 0.43 -19.80
C LYS A 30 -26.81 0.05 -20.78
N PRO A 31 -28.09 0.33 -20.48
CA PRO A 31 -29.08 0.47 -21.53
C PRO A 31 -28.71 1.72 -22.33
N SER A 32 -28.47 1.55 -23.63
CA SER A 32 -28.18 2.64 -24.55
C SER A 32 -29.36 3.62 -24.55
N GLU A 33 -29.11 4.86 -24.15
CA GLU A 33 -29.96 5.99 -24.49
C GLU A 33 -29.94 6.14 -26.01
N THR A 34 -31.10 5.92 -26.61
CA THR A 34 -31.40 6.09 -28.03
C THR A 34 -31.26 7.58 -28.37
N GLN A 35 -30.17 7.95 -29.05
CA GLN A 35 -30.16 9.13 -29.89
C GLN A 35 -30.47 8.68 -31.31
N ASP A 36 -31.76 8.76 -31.64
CA ASP A 36 -32.27 8.69 -33.01
C ASP A 36 -31.69 9.87 -33.80
N VAL A 37 -30.72 9.59 -34.66
CA VAL A 37 -30.35 10.47 -35.76
C VAL A 37 -31.14 9.99 -36.99
N PRO A 38 -31.97 10.83 -37.62
CA PRO A 38 -32.73 10.45 -38.80
C PRO A 38 -31.80 10.01 -39.93
N LEU A 39 -31.96 8.77 -40.39
CA LEU A 39 -31.49 8.35 -41.72
C LEU A 39 -32.38 9.05 -42.75
N GLU A 40 -31.88 10.12 -43.37
CA GLU A 40 -32.39 10.53 -44.67
C GLU A 40 -31.91 9.52 -45.73
N PRO A 41 -32.82 8.99 -46.57
CA PRO A 41 -32.43 8.34 -47.81
C PRO A 41 -32.11 9.44 -48.82
N SER A 42 -30.84 9.80 -48.96
CA SER A 42 -30.41 10.52 -50.16
C SER A 42 -30.28 9.49 -51.28
N ASP A 43 -31.38 9.33 -52.02
CA ASP A 43 -31.33 8.94 -53.42
C ASP A 43 -30.25 9.80 -54.11
N SER A 44 -29.16 9.18 -54.51
CA SER A 44 -28.22 9.72 -55.47
C SER A 44 -28.14 8.74 -56.61
N GLU A 45 -29.10 8.95 -57.50
CA GLU A 45 -29.05 8.74 -58.94
C GLU A 45 -27.88 7.88 -59.42
N TYR A 46 -28.27 6.70 -59.90
CA TYR A 46 -27.70 6.06 -61.06
C TYR A 46 -27.31 7.10 -62.12
N SER A 47 -26.01 7.43 -62.17
CA SER A 47 -25.37 7.86 -63.41
C SER A 47 -24.47 6.73 -63.88
N GLN A 48 -25.12 5.78 -64.56
CA GLN A 48 -24.47 4.93 -65.55
C GLN A 48 -24.06 5.83 -66.73
N GLU A 49 -22.83 6.34 -66.70
CA GLU A 49 -22.14 6.73 -67.93
C GLU A 49 -21.16 5.63 -68.32
N HIS A 50 -21.52 4.92 -69.38
CA HIS A 50 -20.62 4.08 -70.15
C HIS A 50 -19.69 4.96 -70.98
N GLN A 51 -18.37 4.77 -70.87
CA GLN A 51 -17.41 4.48 -71.96
C GLN A 51 -15.94 4.61 -71.47
N PRO A 52 -14.91 4.10 -72.19
CA PRO A 52 -14.67 2.71 -72.56
C PRO A 52 -13.30 2.20 -72.01
N SER A 53 -13.08 0.88 -72.01
CA SER A 53 -11.74 0.23 -71.94
C SER A 53 -10.85 0.35 -70.68
N THR A 54 -11.40 0.26 -69.46
CA THR A 54 -10.57 -0.04 -68.25
C THR A 54 -11.10 -1.16 -67.36
N ARG A 55 -12.12 -1.94 -67.81
CA ARG A 55 -12.72 -3.04 -67.03
C ARG A 55 -11.66 -4.00 -66.48
N SER A 56 -10.68 -4.40 -67.29
CA SER A 56 -9.58 -5.27 -66.85
C SER A 56 -8.67 -4.63 -65.78
N LEU A 57 -8.40 -3.32 -65.85
CA LEU A 57 -7.58 -2.62 -64.83
C LEU A 57 -8.35 -2.40 -63.52
N ARG A 58 -9.67 -2.21 -63.59
CA ARG A 58 -10.54 -2.11 -62.41
C ARG A 58 -10.70 -3.47 -61.74
N ASP A 59 -10.82 -4.53 -62.52
CA ASP A 59 -10.86 -5.89 -62.00
C ASP A 59 -9.51 -6.25 -61.37
N LEU A 60 -8.39 -5.89 -62.03
CA LEU A 60 -7.05 -6.08 -61.48
C LEU A 60 -6.80 -5.23 -60.22
N SER A 61 -7.28 -3.98 -60.17
CA SER A 61 -7.18 -3.16 -58.96
C SER A 61 -8.08 -3.65 -57.83
N SER A 62 -9.24 -4.25 -58.14
CA SER A 62 -10.09 -4.91 -57.14
C SER A 62 -9.45 -6.17 -56.56
N VAL A 63 -8.76 -6.96 -57.39
CA VAL A 63 -8.01 -8.15 -56.95
C VAL A 63 -6.80 -7.73 -56.10
N ILE A 64 -6.04 -6.72 -56.53
CA ILE A 64 -4.94 -6.17 -55.73
C ILE A 64 -5.48 -5.60 -54.41
N ALA A 65 -6.60 -4.87 -54.42
CA ALA A 65 -7.23 -4.36 -53.20
C ALA A 65 -7.69 -5.49 -52.27
N MET A 66 -8.21 -6.59 -52.83
CA MET A 66 -8.58 -7.77 -52.05
C MET A 66 -7.35 -8.43 -51.42
N PHE A 67 -6.24 -8.54 -52.16
CA PHE A 67 -4.99 -9.08 -51.64
C PHE A 67 -4.34 -8.17 -50.59
N THR A 68 -4.36 -6.85 -50.77
CA THR A 68 -3.82 -5.93 -49.78
C THR A 68 -4.65 -5.92 -48.50
N LEU A 69 -5.98 -5.96 -48.62
CA LEU A 69 -6.89 -6.11 -47.47
C LEU A 69 -6.72 -7.46 -46.78
N ALA A 70 -6.58 -8.55 -47.54
CA ALA A 70 -6.32 -9.87 -46.97
C ALA A 70 -4.98 -9.92 -46.23
N TYR A 71 -3.92 -9.35 -46.81
CA TYR A 71 -2.61 -9.25 -46.17
C TYR A 71 -2.68 -8.40 -44.89
N LEU A 72 -3.35 -7.25 -44.94
CA LEU A 72 -3.55 -6.37 -43.79
C LEU A 72 -4.36 -7.06 -42.69
N ALA A 73 -5.37 -7.86 -43.04
CA ALA A 73 -6.14 -8.64 -42.08
C ALA A 73 -5.29 -9.72 -41.37
N VAL A 74 -4.44 -10.43 -42.13
CA VAL A 74 -3.53 -11.46 -41.58
C VAL A 74 -2.47 -10.83 -40.67
N ASP A 75 -1.89 -9.70 -41.07
CA ASP A 75 -0.90 -8.98 -40.25
C ASP A 75 -1.55 -8.41 -38.97
N ASN A 76 -2.73 -7.82 -39.09
CA ASN A 76 -3.48 -7.31 -37.94
C ASN A 76 -3.84 -8.42 -36.94
N TYR A 77 -4.29 -9.58 -37.43
CA TYR A 77 -4.54 -10.75 -36.59
C TYR A 77 -3.29 -11.24 -35.89
N SER A 78 -2.18 -11.38 -36.63
CA SER A 78 -0.91 -11.84 -36.07
C SER A 78 -0.36 -10.89 -35.01
N ASN A 79 -0.47 -9.58 -35.24
CA ASN A 79 -0.06 -8.55 -34.29
C ASN A 79 -0.98 -8.53 -33.06
N ARG A 80 -2.29 -8.70 -33.24
CA ARG A 80 -3.24 -8.82 -32.13
C ARG A 80 -2.93 -10.03 -31.24
N VAL A 81 -2.66 -11.20 -31.82
CA VAL A 81 -2.33 -12.40 -31.04
C VAL A 81 -1.02 -12.22 -30.25
N LYS A 82 -0.01 -11.57 -30.85
CA LYS A 82 1.24 -11.25 -30.13
C LYS A 82 1.00 -10.27 -28.98
N LEU A 83 0.19 -9.23 -29.21
CA LEU A 83 -0.18 -8.24 -28.20
C LEU A 83 -0.99 -8.87 -27.05
N GLU A 84 -1.92 -9.76 -27.35
CA GLU A 84 -2.70 -10.48 -26.34
C GLU A 84 -1.80 -11.37 -25.47
N LYS A 85 -0.83 -12.07 -26.07
CA LYS A 85 0.17 -12.85 -25.32
C LYS A 85 1.04 -11.97 -24.43
N LEU A 86 1.57 -10.88 -24.96
CA LEU A 86 2.40 -9.94 -24.20
C LEU A 86 1.60 -9.30 -23.04
N ASN A 87 0.35 -8.96 -23.28
CA ASN A 87 -0.55 -8.42 -22.27
C ASN A 87 -0.88 -9.46 -21.20
N ALA A 88 -1.15 -10.71 -21.59
CA ALA A 88 -1.36 -11.82 -20.65
C ALA A 88 -0.12 -12.07 -19.76
N GLU A 89 1.08 -12.04 -20.35
CA GLU A 89 2.33 -12.18 -19.60
C GLU A 89 2.55 -11.00 -18.64
N THR A 90 2.35 -9.77 -19.13
CA THR A 90 2.50 -8.56 -18.32
C THR A 90 1.52 -8.51 -17.15
N THR A 91 0.25 -8.85 -17.40
CA THR A 91 -0.78 -8.92 -16.35
C THR A 91 -0.48 -10.01 -15.34
N ALA A 92 -0.03 -11.19 -15.79
CA ALA A 92 0.41 -12.26 -14.89
C ALA A 92 1.61 -11.86 -14.02
N ILE A 93 2.60 -11.16 -14.58
CA ILE A 93 3.76 -10.63 -13.84
C ILE A 93 3.33 -9.59 -12.82
N ASN A 94 2.43 -8.67 -13.19
CA ASN A 94 1.92 -7.64 -12.29
C ASN A 94 1.16 -8.27 -11.11
N LEU A 95 0.27 -9.23 -11.39
CA LEU A 95 -0.47 -9.96 -10.35
C LEU A 95 0.47 -10.69 -9.39
N LYS A 96 1.49 -11.39 -9.92
CA LYS A 96 2.52 -12.05 -9.08
C LYS A 96 3.29 -11.05 -8.23
N THR A 97 3.63 -9.90 -8.79
CA THR A 97 4.33 -8.83 -8.06
C THR A 97 3.47 -8.31 -6.90
N ILE A 98 2.19 -8.06 -7.14
CA ILE A 98 1.25 -7.62 -6.11
C ILE A 98 1.12 -8.69 -5.00
N GLN A 99 0.99 -9.97 -5.37
CA GLN A 99 0.93 -11.07 -4.41
C GLN A 99 2.19 -11.17 -3.56
N LEU A 100 3.37 -11.03 -4.17
CA LEU A 100 4.65 -11.08 -3.47
C LEU A 100 4.81 -9.89 -2.52
N GLN A 101 4.38 -8.69 -2.92
CA GLN A 101 4.35 -7.52 -2.04
C GLN A 101 3.41 -7.71 -0.85
N GLN A 102 2.21 -8.27 -1.07
CA GLN A 102 1.27 -8.60 0.00
C GLN A 102 1.86 -9.62 0.97
N GLN A 103 2.48 -10.68 0.46
CA GLN A 103 3.12 -11.70 1.29
C GLN A 103 4.28 -11.11 2.11
N ASN A 104 5.14 -10.29 1.49
CA ASN A 104 6.24 -9.63 2.19
C ASN A 104 5.74 -8.69 3.29
N PHE A 105 4.67 -7.95 3.04
CA PHE A 105 4.05 -7.09 4.06
C PHE A 105 3.52 -7.90 5.24
N LEU A 106 2.83 -9.03 4.98
CA LEU A 106 2.33 -9.91 6.04
C LEU A 106 3.47 -10.55 6.85
N ASN A 107 4.54 -10.97 6.18
CA ASN A 107 5.72 -11.52 6.84
C ASN A 107 6.43 -10.48 7.71
N ALA A 108 6.60 -9.26 7.19
CA ALA A 108 7.20 -8.15 7.95
C ALA A 108 6.36 -7.79 9.18
N ARG A 109 5.03 -7.74 9.04
CA ARG A 109 4.12 -7.52 10.16
C ARG A 109 4.24 -8.62 11.21
N LYS A 110 4.22 -9.89 10.80
CA LYS A 110 4.39 -11.03 11.72
C LYS A 110 5.74 -10.98 12.44
N GLN A 111 6.81 -10.57 11.76
CA GLN A 111 8.12 -10.43 12.38
C GLN A 111 8.14 -9.31 13.42
N GLN A 112 7.53 -8.16 13.13
CA GLN A 112 7.37 -7.07 14.10
C GLN A 112 6.55 -7.51 15.33
N ASP A 113 5.45 -8.23 15.12
CA ASP A 113 4.61 -8.73 16.21
C ASP A 113 5.39 -9.71 17.11
N LEU A 114 6.18 -10.61 16.52
CA LEU A 114 7.05 -11.53 17.26
C LEU A 114 8.16 -10.80 18.03
N GLN A 115 8.78 -9.79 17.43
CA GLN A 115 9.77 -8.94 18.11
C GLN A 115 9.14 -8.24 19.32
N MET A 116 7.98 -7.61 19.14
CA MET A 116 7.26 -6.94 20.22
C MET A 116 6.88 -7.91 21.35
N LEU A 117 6.46 -9.14 21.01
CA LEU A 117 6.14 -10.15 22.03
C LEU A 117 7.38 -10.59 22.81
N ASN A 118 8.52 -10.77 22.13
CA ASN A 118 9.78 -11.08 22.78
C ASN A 118 10.24 -9.94 23.70
N GLU A 119 10.18 -8.68 23.24
CA GLU A 119 10.50 -7.51 24.06
C GLU A 119 9.64 -7.46 25.34
N ARG A 120 8.33 -7.68 25.22
CA ARG A 120 7.42 -7.74 26.39
C ARG A 120 7.78 -8.87 27.34
N LEU A 121 8.13 -10.03 26.81
CA LEU A 121 8.54 -11.18 27.60
C LEU A 121 9.87 -10.93 28.32
N GLU A 122 10.83 -10.29 27.66
CA GLU A 122 12.11 -9.89 28.26
C GLU A 122 11.92 -8.85 29.37
N ILE A 123 11.07 -7.84 29.15
CA ILE A 123 10.71 -6.86 30.18
C ILE A 123 10.07 -7.57 31.38
N SER A 124 9.12 -8.49 31.14
CA SER A 124 8.49 -9.26 32.21
C SER A 124 9.49 -10.11 33.01
N LYS A 125 10.40 -10.80 32.33
CA LYS A 125 11.50 -11.54 32.97
C LYS A 125 12.37 -10.63 33.83
N ARG A 126 12.73 -9.44 33.32
CA ARG A 126 13.52 -8.45 34.06
C ARG A 126 12.79 -7.97 35.31
N CYS A 127 11.52 -7.60 35.18
CA CYS A 127 10.67 -7.20 36.31
C CYS A 127 10.58 -8.30 37.37
N PHE A 128 10.44 -9.56 36.95
CA PHE A 128 10.40 -10.69 37.87
C PHE A 128 11.74 -10.93 38.59
N LYS A 129 12.87 -10.85 37.88
CA LYS A 129 14.22 -10.91 38.48
C LYS A 129 14.42 -9.80 39.53
N MET A 130 14.00 -8.57 39.22
CA MET A 130 14.04 -7.45 40.17
C MET A 130 13.13 -7.69 41.38
N ALA A 131 11.90 -8.16 41.16
CA ALA A 131 10.98 -8.47 42.25
C ALA A 131 11.55 -9.53 43.20
N LEU A 132 12.22 -10.56 42.65
CA LEU A 132 12.91 -11.58 43.45
C LEU A 132 14.08 -10.99 44.24
N HIS A 133 14.87 -10.10 43.63
CA HIS A 133 15.96 -9.41 44.34
C HIS A 133 15.41 -8.56 45.50
N ILE A 134 14.33 -7.80 45.28
CA ILE A 134 13.66 -7.03 46.33
C ILE A 134 13.15 -7.95 47.45
N ALA A 135 12.57 -9.11 47.12
CA ALA A 135 12.11 -10.08 48.11
C ALA A 135 13.27 -10.62 48.97
N LEU A 136 14.42 -10.90 48.36
CA LEU A 136 15.63 -11.31 49.08
C LEU A 136 16.16 -10.20 50.00
N LEU A 137 16.18 -8.94 49.54
CA LEU A 137 16.57 -7.80 50.36
C LEU A 137 15.62 -7.62 51.55
N ARG A 138 14.31 -7.74 51.34
CA ARG A 138 13.31 -7.68 52.41
C ARG A 138 13.53 -8.78 53.45
N LYS A 139 13.86 -10.00 53.00
CA LYS A 139 14.21 -11.10 53.90
C LYS A 139 15.48 -10.78 54.70
N GLN A 140 16.54 -10.31 54.06
CA GLN A 140 17.79 -9.95 54.73
C GLN A 140 17.60 -8.84 55.77
N LEU A 141 16.76 -7.83 55.49
CA LEU A 141 16.43 -6.77 56.44
C LEU A 141 15.64 -7.33 57.64
N ALA A 142 14.65 -8.19 57.38
CA ALA A 142 13.90 -8.85 58.44
C ALA A 142 14.79 -9.73 59.33
N ASP A 143 15.75 -10.45 58.73
CA ASP A 143 16.74 -11.26 59.45
C ASP A 143 17.66 -10.38 60.32
N MET A 144 17.88 -9.11 59.95
CA MET A 144 18.63 -8.11 60.72
C MET A 144 17.76 -7.31 61.71
N GLY A 145 16.46 -7.61 61.82
CA GLY A 145 15.52 -6.92 62.71
C GLY A 145 15.11 -5.51 62.24
N VAL A 146 15.33 -5.18 60.96
CA VAL A 146 14.91 -3.92 60.36
C VAL A 146 13.65 -4.15 59.53
N GLU A 147 12.60 -3.36 59.77
CA GLU A 147 11.38 -3.44 58.98
C GLU A 147 11.60 -2.81 57.58
N PRO A 148 11.29 -3.53 56.49
CA PRO A 148 11.37 -2.98 55.14
C PRO A 148 10.35 -1.86 54.91
N ALA A 149 10.67 -0.93 54.01
CA ALA A 149 9.76 0.14 53.62
C ALA A 149 8.42 -0.39 53.07
N GLU A 150 7.33 0.25 53.48
CA GLU A 150 5.98 -0.07 53.06
C GLU A 150 5.75 0.32 51.58
N ILE A 151 4.87 -0.42 50.90
CA ILE A 151 4.53 -0.17 49.49
C ILE A 151 3.99 1.25 49.28
N SER A 152 3.20 1.76 50.22
CA SER A 152 2.64 3.12 50.22
C SER A 152 3.72 4.20 50.14
N GLN A 153 4.78 4.06 50.95
CA GLN A 153 5.91 4.99 51.00
C GLN A 153 6.72 4.93 49.70
N VAL A 154 6.93 3.73 49.14
CA VAL A 154 7.64 3.56 47.87
C VAL A 154 6.90 4.22 46.70
N ILE A 155 5.56 4.15 46.67
CA ILE A 155 4.75 4.83 45.64
C ILE A 155 4.91 6.35 45.76
N SER A 156 4.85 6.88 46.99
CA SER A 156 5.03 8.32 47.23
C SER A 156 6.41 8.82 46.77
N GLU A 157 7.48 8.07 47.07
CA GLU A 157 8.83 8.40 46.63
C GLU A 157 9.00 8.26 45.11
N PHE A 158 8.32 7.28 44.50
CA PHE A 158 8.31 7.11 43.04
C PHE A 158 7.72 8.33 42.33
N GLU A 159 6.53 8.76 42.73
CA GLU A 159 5.86 9.93 42.14
C GLU A 159 6.66 11.23 42.33
N LYS A 160 7.40 11.33 43.44
CA LYS A 160 8.20 12.50 43.78
C LYS A 160 9.52 12.59 43.01
N HIS A 161 10.17 11.45 42.75
CA HIS A 161 11.55 11.43 42.24
C HIS A 161 11.73 10.84 40.84
N VAL A 162 10.72 10.16 40.29
CA VAL A 162 10.81 9.56 38.94
C VAL A 162 10.22 10.51 37.91
N LYS A 163 11.02 10.79 36.87
CA LYS A 163 10.57 11.55 35.70
C LYS A 163 10.35 10.59 34.52
N ILE A 164 9.26 10.81 33.78
CA ILE A 164 8.86 10.01 32.63
C ILE A 164 9.03 10.86 31.37
N ASN A 165 9.81 10.37 30.39
CA ASN A 165 9.89 11.03 29.09
C ASN A 165 8.92 10.37 28.09
N ASN A 166 7.77 11.00 27.92
CA ASN A 166 6.79 10.64 26.92
C ASN A 166 7.14 11.32 25.58
N SER A 167 8.30 11.01 25.00
CA SER A 167 8.57 11.41 23.62
C SER A 167 7.66 10.61 22.70
N VAL A 168 6.93 11.32 21.82
CA VAL A 168 5.96 10.76 20.86
C VAL A 168 6.58 9.71 19.93
N GLN A 169 7.92 9.65 19.85
CA GLN A 169 8.67 8.69 19.05
C GLN A 169 8.94 7.35 19.76
N ASN A 170 8.69 7.21 21.06
CA ASN A 170 8.99 6.01 21.86
C ASN A 170 7.74 5.40 22.53
N LEU A 171 6.74 5.02 21.74
CA LEU A 171 5.55 4.32 22.28
C LEU A 171 5.88 2.97 22.94
N THR A 172 6.99 2.32 22.59
CA THR A 172 7.39 0.99 23.11
C THR A 172 8.40 1.05 24.26
N GLY A 173 8.81 2.25 24.70
CA GLY A 173 9.92 2.36 25.65
C GLY A 173 10.05 3.75 26.26
N SER A 174 9.07 4.15 27.08
CA SER A 174 9.20 5.35 27.89
C SER A 174 10.36 5.16 28.88
N ALA A 175 11.44 5.90 28.66
CA ALA A 175 12.60 5.86 29.56
C ALA A 175 12.24 6.63 30.82
N MET A 176 12.22 5.92 31.94
CA MET A 176 12.07 6.50 33.28
C MET A 176 13.44 6.59 33.92
N TRP A 177 13.74 7.73 34.53
CA TRP A 177 14.97 7.90 35.31
C TRP A 177 14.66 8.64 36.60
N LEU A 178 15.51 8.41 37.61
CA LEU A 178 15.49 9.19 38.84
C LEU A 178 16.10 10.56 38.58
N GLU A 179 15.56 11.58 39.23
CA GLU A 179 16.18 12.89 39.24
C GLU A 179 17.57 12.85 39.89
N ASP A 180 18.55 13.53 39.30
CA ASP A 180 19.95 13.53 39.76
C ASP A 180 20.13 14.10 41.18
N SER A 181 19.14 14.85 41.68
CA SER A 181 19.07 15.36 43.05
C SER A 181 18.63 14.31 44.08
N SER A 182 18.12 13.15 43.65
CA SER A 182 17.60 12.13 44.55
C SER A 182 18.74 11.34 45.23
N PRO A 183 18.72 11.19 46.57
CA PRO A 183 19.71 10.38 47.27
C PRO A 183 19.62 8.88 46.92
N LEU A 184 18.49 8.45 46.35
CA LEU A 184 18.20 7.07 45.96
C LEU A 184 18.96 6.61 44.72
N ASN A 185 19.48 7.55 43.91
CA ASN A 185 20.19 7.23 42.67
C ASN A 185 21.41 6.32 42.90
N LYS A 186 22.08 6.46 44.04
CA LYS A 186 23.24 5.62 44.43
C LYS A 186 22.89 4.18 44.76
N TYR A 187 21.65 3.92 45.16
CA TYR A 187 21.18 2.60 45.57
C TYR A 187 20.36 1.91 44.48
N LEU A 188 20.14 2.57 43.34
CA LEU A 188 19.40 2.02 42.22
C LEU A 188 20.28 0.99 41.49
N PRO A 189 19.87 -0.29 41.43
CA PRO A 189 20.59 -1.28 40.66
C PRO A 189 20.47 -0.97 39.16
N ASN A 190 21.55 -1.17 38.41
CA ASN A 190 21.50 -1.04 36.96
C ASN A 190 20.63 -2.15 36.37
N TYR A 191 19.44 -1.80 35.86
CA TYR A 191 18.48 -2.77 35.34
C TYR A 191 19.02 -3.63 34.19
N ARG A 192 20.05 -3.17 33.48
CA ARG A 192 20.71 -3.92 32.40
C ARG A 192 21.59 -5.07 32.92
N GLU A 193 21.92 -5.10 34.20
CA GLU A 193 22.67 -6.22 34.79
C GLU A 193 21.85 -7.51 34.77
N TYR A 194 20.52 -7.42 34.84
CA TYR A 194 19.63 -8.58 34.73
C TYR A 194 19.52 -9.15 33.31
N ASP A 195 20.01 -8.42 32.31
CA ASP A 195 20.11 -8.89 30.92
C ASP A 195 21.40 -9.68 30.68
N LYS A 196 22.39 -9.55 31.58
CA LYS A 196 23.59 -10.39 31.56
C LYS A 196 23.18 -11.79 32.04
N ASN A 197 23.06 -12.70 31.07
CA ASN A 197 22.99 -14.16 31.23
C ASN A 197 21.61 -14.75 31.65
N PRO A 198 21.31 -15.95 31.15
CA PRO A 198 21.80 -17.24 31.64
C PRO A 198 23.21 -17.63 31.15
#